data_AF-A0A2J6RW23-F1
#
_entry.id   AF-A0A2J6RW23-F1
#
_cell.length_a   1.000
_cell.length_b   1.000
_cell.length_c   1.000
_cell.angle_alpha   90.00
_cell.angle_beta   90.00
_cell.angle_gamma   90.00
#
_symmetry.space_group_name_H-M   'P 1'
#
loop_
_entity.id
_entity.type
_entity.pdbx_description
1 polymer ?
#
loop_
_entity_poly.entity_id
_entity_poly.type
_entity_poly.pdbx_seq_one_letter_code
_entity_poly.pdbx_strand_id
1 'polypeptide(L)'
;MSNQAHTQIGPSDIQQLSVPFTCRSNPGKINITMYANTDSHHGCGLDLMFTSTPSNNFHSFPLFGWIQFIKVIPINGSGKGTAEWEMDLPPFAKDLGTPFCYWGYNPTAFDAPCILLEEEGLEEVVWRAQSFLCVMEDACLSKRVKVLKDTAFGWGFDIQSVQTTSGGVERKIELAPVEPLDLEKEWTARLALLRKEYPAWTFANEAIS
;
A
#
# COMPACT_ATOMS: atom_id res chain seq x y z
N MET A 1 11.90 -34.14 1.40
CA MET A 1 11.43 -33.71 2.74
C MET A 1 11.31 -32.21 2.68
N SER A 2 10.09 -31.68 2.84
CA SER A 2 9.80 -30.26 2.71
C SER A 2 10.12 -29.57 4.03
N ASN A 3 11.20 -28.78 4.09
CA ASN A 3 11.44 -27.89 5.22
C ASN A 3 10.42 -26.75 5.14
N GLN A 4 9.41 -26.77 6.01
CA GLN A 4 8.58 -25.61 6.26
C GLN A 4 9.39 -24.66 7.13
N ALA A 5 9.82 -23.53 6.57
CA ALA A 5 10.37 -22.43 7.35
C ALA A 5 9.28 -21.93 8.31
N HIS A 6 9.53 -22.04 9.62
CA HIS A 6 8.65 -21.47 10.63
C HIS A 6 8.99 -19.98 10.77
N THR A 7 8.09 -19.11 10.34
CA THR A 7 8.19 -17.67 10.58
C THR A 7 7.87 -17.39 12.05
N GLN A 8 8.86 -17.07 12.87
CA GLN A 8 8.62 -16.47 14.18
C GLN A 8 8.34 -14.97 13.99
N ILE A 9 7.09 -14.59 14.17
CA ILE A 9 6.68 -13.19 14.24
C ILE A 9 6.79 -12.77 15.72
N GLY A 10 7.48 -11.66 15.99
CA GLY A 10 7.56 -11.04 17.32
C GLY A 10 6.17 -10.63 17.87
N PRO A 11 6.09 -10.10 19.10
CA PRO A 11 4.83 -9.78 19.76
C PRO A 11 3.90 -8.94 18.87
N SER A 12 2.60 -9.18 19.01
CA SER A 12 1.52 -8.54 18.26
C SER A 12 1.45 -7.02 18.49
N ASP A 13 2.34 -6.25 17.87
CA ASP A 13 2.32 -4.79 17.92
C ASP A 13 1.29 -4.29 16.92
N ILE A 14 0.03 -4.26 17.38
CA ILE A 14 -1.05 -3.57 16.66
C ILE A 14 -0.68 -2.09 16.64
N GLN A 15 -0.44 -1.56 15.45
CA GLN A 15 -0.25 -0.14 15.23
C GLN A 15 -1.58 0.48 14.80
N GLN A 16 -1.88 1.66 15.33
CA GLN A 16 -3.08 2.41 14.98
C GLN A 16 -2.72 3.85 14.60
N LEU A 17 -3.21 4.30 13.45
CA LEU A 17 -3.11 5.68 13.02
C LEU A 17 -4.50 6.23 12.71
N SER A 18 -4.82 7.38 13.27
CA SER A 18 -6.08 8.09 13.06
C SER A 18 -5.83 9.37 12.30
N VAL A 19 -6.36 9.47 11.10
CA VAL A 19 -6.11 10.59 10.19
C VAL A 19 -7.41 11.35 9.94
N PRO A 20 -7.58 12.56 10.48
CA PRO A 20 -8.69 13.41 10.10
C PRO A 20 -8.48 13.95 8.69
N PHE A 21 -9.56 14.14 7.94
CA PHE A 21 -9.52 14.83 6.65
C PHE A 21 -10.75 15.70 6.47
N THR A 22 -10.66 16.64 5.54
CA THR A 22 -11.84 17.33 5.02
C THR A 22 -11.88 17.07 3.53
N CYS A 23 -13.09 16.90 2.99
CA CYS A 23 -13.31 16.83 1.56
C CYS A 23 -14.57 17.64 1.23
N ARG A 24 -14.42 18.72 0.46
CA ARG A 24 -15.54 19.61 0.09
C ARG A 24 -16.31 20.12 1.32
N SER A 25 -15.57 20.57 2.33
CA SER A 25 -16.12 21.08 3.60
C SER A 25 -16.83 20.03 4.48
N ASN A 26 -16.78 18.74 4.13
CA ASN A 26 -17.27 17.66 4.98
C ASN A 26 -16.10 17.05 5.75
N PRO A 27 -16.10 17.07 7.10
CA PRO A 27 -15.06 16.41 7.89
C PRO A 27 -15.24 14.90 7.85
N GLY A 28 -14.13 14.18 7.82
CA GLY A 28 -14.05 12.73 7.86
C GLY A 28 -12.86 12.25 8.69
N LYS A 29 -12.80 10.94 8.93
CA LYS A 29 -11.71 10.30 9.66
C LYS A 29 -11.40 8.93 9.05
N ILE A 30 -10.12 8.65 8.83
CA ILE A 30 -9.60 7.34 8.46
C ILE A 30 -8.97 6.74 9.72
N ASN A 31 -9.27 5.47 10.03
CA ASN A 31 -8.59 4.73 11.08
C ASN A 31 -7.84 3.58 10.43
N ILE A 32 -6.52 3.64 10.46
CA ILE A 32 -5.62 2.62 9.95
C ILE A 32 -5.25 1.74 11.13
N THR A 33 -5.40 0.42 10.98
CA THR A 33 -4.92 -0.57 11.93
C THR A 33 -4.01 -1.53 11.18
N MET A 34 -2.77 -1.63 11.61
CA MET A 34 -1.78 -2.54 11.03
C MET A 34 -1.35 -3.54 12.09
N TYR A 35 -1.33 -4.81 11.73
CA TYR A 35 -0.90 -5.90 12.61
C TYR A 35 -0.40 -7.05 11.74
N ALA A 36 0.47 -7.87 12.31
CA ALA A 36 0.90 -9.10 11.65
C ALA A 36 -0.25 -10.12 11.66
N ASN A 37 -0.66 -10.59 10.48
CA ASN A 37 -1.65 -11.64 10.36
C ASN A 37 -0.97 -13.02 10.37
N THR A 38 -1.33 -13.87 11.35
CA THR A 38 -0.81 -15.24 11.47
C THR A 38 -1.73 -16.29 10.83
N ASP A 39 -2.92 -15.91 10.36
CA ASP A 39 -3.87 -16.79 9.68
C ASP A 39 -3.75 -16.64 8.16
N SER A 40 -2.88 -17.45 7.57
CA SER A 40 -2.65 -17.50 6.12
C SER A 40 -3.83 -18.08 5.32
N HIS A 41 -4.82 -18.69 5.97
CA HIS A 41 -5.98 -19.29 5.31
C HIS A 41 -7.17 -18.33 5.17
N HIS A 42 -7.28 -17.34 6.07
CA HIS A 42 -8.42 -16.41 6.10
C HIS A 42 -8.02 -14.93 5.97
N GLY A 43 -6.72 -14.64 5.84
CA GLY A 43 -6.19 -13.27 5.76
C GLY A 43 -6.32 -12.54 4.42
N CYS A 44 -6.76 -13.23 3.36
CA CYS A 44 -6.90 -12.65 2.03
C CYS A 44 -8.33 -12.15 1.80
N GLY A 45 -8.52 -10.84 1.69
CA GLY A 45 -9.81 -10.24 1.38
C GLY A 45 -9.65 -8.99 0.52
N LEU A 46 -10.44 -8.90 -0.55
CA LEU A 46 -10.75 -7.65 -1.21
C LEU A 46 -12.18 -7.29 -0.79
N ASP A 47 -12.34 -6.28 0.07
CA ASP A 47 -13.68 -5.71 0.29
C ASP A 47 -14.10 -4.97 -1.00
N LEU A 48 -15.08 -5.53 -1.70
CA LEU A 48 -15.58 -5.01 -2.97
C LEU A 48 -16.81 -4.11 -2.79
N MET A 49 -16.82 -3.03 -3.58
CA MET A 49 -17.92 -2.07 -3.72
C MET A 49 -19.19 -2.67 -4.33
N PHE A 50 -20.33 -2.08 -3.98
CA PHE A 50 -21.68 -2.42 -4.42
C PHE A 50 -21.85 -2.34 -5.95
N THR A 51 -22.00 -3.48 -6.62
CA THR A 51 -22.20 -3.57 -8.08
C THR A 51 -23.66 -3.39 -8.53
N SER A 52 -24.60 -3.23 -7.60
CA SER A 52 -26.04 -3.23 -7.87
C SER A 52 -26.77 -1.94 -7.51
N THR A 53 -26.08 -0.88 -7.11
CA THR A 53 -26.71 0.40 -6.73
C THR A 53 -26.89 1.31 -7.95
N PRO A 54 -28.11 1.81 -8.22
CA PRO A 54 -28.37 2.75 -9.32
C PRO A 54 -27.53 4.05 -9.21
N SER A 55 -26.93 4.49 -10.33
CA SER A 55 -26.00 5.63 -10.41
C SER A 55 -26.58 6.97 -9.92
N ASN A 56 -27.90 7.11 -10.00
CA ASN A 56 -28.68 8.26 -9.52
C ASN A 56 -28.77 8.39 -7.98
N ASN A 57 -28.21 7.45 -7.21
CA ASN A 57 -28.04 7.61 -5.76
C ASN A 57 -26.65 8.17 -5.35
N PHE A 58 -25.72 8.38 -6.30
CA PHE A 58 -24.34 8.80 -6.02
C PHE A 58 -24.09 10.31 -6.22
N HIS A 59 -25.13 11.12 -6.41
CA HIS A 59 -25.00 12.56 -6.67
C HIS A 59 -24.27 13.37 -5.56
N SER A 60 -23.96 12.75 -4.42
CA SER A 60 -23.24 13.37 -3.30
C SER A 60 -22.02 12.57 -2.80
N PHE A 61 -21.62 11.48 -3.49
CA PHE A 61 -20.54 10.60 -3.03
C PHE A 61 -19.33 10.69 -3.98
N PRO A 62 -18.27 11.45 -3.63
CA PRO A 62 -17.00 11.33 -4.33
C PRO A 62 -16.51 9.88 -4.31
N LEU A 63 -16.00 9.41 -5.45
CA LEU A 63 -15.41 8.09 -5.55
C LEU A 63 -13.95 8.18 -5.09
N PHE A 64 -13.71 7.60 -3.92
CA PHE A 64 -12.39 7.55 -3.29
C PHE A 64 -11.68 6.27 -3.68
N GLY A 65 -10.37 6.37 -3.90
CA GLY A 65 -9.52 5.21 -4.08
C GLY A 65 -8.10 5.47 -3.61
N TRP A 66 -7.39 4.40 -3.35
CA TRP A 66 -6.01 4.43 -2.89
C TRP A 66 -5.07 4.16 -4.05
N ILE A 67 -4.04 4.99 -4.13
CA ILE A 67 -2.89 4.78 -5.00
C ILE A 67 -1.73 4.40 -4.08
N GLN A 68 -1.08 3.27 -4.35
CA GLN A 68 0.02 2.76 -3.55
C GLN A 68 1.28 2.61 -4.40
N PHE A 69 2.39 2.98 -3.78
CA PHE A 69 3.73 2.77 -4.31
C PHE A 69 4.50 1.91 -3.35
N ILE A 70 5.33 1.02 -3.88
CA ILE A 70 6.23 0.20 -3.07
C ILE A 70 7.67 0.41 -3.50
N LYS A 71 8.58 0.17 -2.57
CA LYS A 71 10.01 0.18 -2.80
C LYS A 71 10.65 -0.93 -1.99
N VAL A 72 11.51 -1.70 -2.66
CA VAL A 72 12.26 -2.80 -2.09
C VAL A 72 13.75 -2.42 -2.08
N ILE A 73 14.33 -2.32 -0.88
CA ILE A 73 15.73 -1.93 -0.67
C ILE A 73 16.49 -3.16 -0.15
N PRO A 74 17.41 -3.74 -0.94
CA PRO A 74 18.28 -4.81 -0.46
C PRO A 74 19.39 -4.17 0.38
N ILE A 75 19.59 -4.65 1.61
CA ILE A 75 20.59 -4.07 2.53
C ILE A 75 21.97 -4.71 2.33
N ASN A 76 22.04 -5.98 1.94
CA ASN A 76 23.26 -6.69 1.59
C ASN A 76 23.00 -7.73 0.49
N GLY A 77 23.49 -7.48 -0.73
CA GLY A 77 23.39 -8.39 -1.87
C GLY A 77 23.15 -7.69 -3.21
N SER A 78 23.43 -8.37 -4.32
CA SER A 78 23.18 -7.88 -5.69
C SER A 78 21.79 -8.26 -6.23
N GLY A 79 20.86 -8.62 -5.35
CA GLY A 79 19.52 -9.10 -5.71
C GLY A 79 18.65 -8.03 -6.37
N LYS A 80 17.50 -8.45 -6.91
CA LYS A 80 16.57 -7.63 -7.72
C LYS A 80 15.75 -6.62 -6.90
N GLY A 81 16.31 -6.08 -5.82
CA GLY A 81 15.72 -4.91 -5.19
C GLY A 81 15.71 -3.77 -6.20
N THR A 82 14.54 -3.18 -6.45
CA THR A 82 14.39 -2.18 -7.50
C THR A 82 15.08 -0.88 -7.14
N ALA A 83 15.32 -0.60 -5.85
CA ALA A 83 15.79 0.67 -5.26
C ALA A 83 14.96 1.92 -5.65
N GLU A 84 14.11 1.80 -6.65
CA GLU A 84 13.16 2.76 -7.17
C GLU A 84 11.75 2.41 -6.69
N TRP A 85 10.89 3.41 -6.71
CA TRP A 85 9.47 3.21 -6.42
C TRP A 85 8.76 2.63 -7.63
N GLU A 86 7.82 1.73 -7.38
CA GLU A 86 6.96 1.14 -8.40
C GLU A 86 5.49 1.19 -7.98
N MET A 87 4.59 1.02 -8.94
CA MET A 87 3.15 0.93 -8.69
C MET A 87 2.84 -0.41 -8.04
N ASP A 88 2.11 -0.38 -6.94
CA ASP A 88 1.63 -1.60 -6.30
C ASP A 88 0.17 -1.85 -6.66
N LEU A 89 -0.03 -2.82 -7.54
CA LEU A 89 -1.35 -3.27 -7.99
C LEU A 89 -1.44 -4.78 -7.80
N PRO A 90 -2.62 -5.30 -7.42
CA PRO A 90 -2.82 -6.74 -7.41
C PRO A 90 -2.55 -7.31 -8.81
N PRO A 91 -1.93 -8.49 -8.95
CA PRO A 91 -1.45 -9.00 -10.24
C PRO A 91 -2.49 -9.01 -11.37
N PHE A 92 -3.75 -9.29 -11.04
CA PHE A 92 -4.85 -9.30 -12.03
C PHE A 92 -5.20 -7.91 -12.58
N ALA A 93 -4.85 -6.84 -11.85
CA ALA A 93 -5.23 -5.47 -12.18
C ALA A 93 -4.19 -4.73 -13.04
N LYS A 94 -3.01 -5.32 -13.27
CA LYS A 94 -1.90 -4.67 -14.00
C LYS A 94 -2.32 -4.16 -15.38
N ASP A 95 -3.17 -4.91 -16.09
CA ASP A 95 -3.60 -4.56 -17.44
C ASP A 95 -4.89 -3.71 -17.48
N LEU A 96 -5.48 -3.38 -16.32
CA LEU A 96 -6.72 -2.57 -16.26
C LEU A 96 -6.48 -1.09 -16.54
N GLY A 97 -5.22 -0.65 -16.58
CA GLY A 97 -4.85 0.74 -16.89
C GLY A 97 -5.37 1.74 -15.86
N THR A 98 -5.54 1.31 -14.61
CA THR A 98 -5.95 2.13 -13.47
C THR A 98 -4.80 2.27 -12.47
N PRO A 99 -4.59 3.46 -11.87
CA PRO A 99 -3.59 3.65 -10.83
C PRO A 99 -4.08 3.21 -9.43
N PHE A 100 -5.37 2.88 -9.30
CA PHE A 100 -5.98 2.57 -8.01
C PHE A 100 -5.86 1.09 -7.66
N CYS A 101 -5.25 0.80 -6.52
CA CYS A 101 -5.13 -0.55 -5.96
C CYS A 101 -6.35 -0.94 -5.11
N TYR A 102 -6.98 0.04 -4.46
CA TYR A 102 -8.19 -0.14 -3.67
C TYR A 102 -9.18 1.00 -3.89
N TRP A 103 -10.45 0.73 -3.62
CA TRP A 103 -11.51 1.73 -3.66
C TRP A 103 -12.21 1.84 -2.30
N GLY A 104 -12.78 3.01 -2.01
CA GLY A 104 -13.40 3.33 -0.72
C GLY A 104 -12.47 4.06 0.25
N TYR A 105 -13.04 4.54 1.35
CA TYR A 105 -12.34 5.36 2.36
C TYR A 105 -11.64 4.53 3.45
N ASN A 106 -11.98 3.24 3.57
CA ASN A 106 -11.45 2.34 4.58
C ASN A 106 -11.21 0.93 4.01
N PRO A 107 -10.36 0.78 2.98
CA PRO A 107 -10.07 -0.55 2.46
C PRO A 107 -9.21 -1.32 3.46
N THR A 108 -9.45 -2.62 3.53
CA THR A 108 -8.53 -3.56 4.15
C THR A 108 -7.51 -3.99 3.10
N ALA A 109 -6.24 -3.63 3.31
CA ALA A 109 -5.12 -4.05 2.47
C ALA A 109 -4.35 -5.17 3.15
N PHE A 110 -3.87 -6.13 2.36
CA PHE A 110 -3.00 -7.22 2.80
C PHE A 110 -1.79 -7.26 1.89
N ASP A 111 -0.60 -7.24 2.48
CA ASP A 111 0.65 -7.49 1.76
C ASP A 111 1.44 -8.56 2.50
N ALA A 112 1.74 -9.64 1.78
CA ALA A 112 2.50 -10.74 2.33
C ALA A 112 3.99 -10.46 2.11
N PRO A 113 4.83 -10.62 3.14
CA PRO A 113 6.27 -10.61 2.94
C PRO A 113 6.65 -11.85 2.13
N CYS A 114 6.53 -11.81 0.81
CA CYS A 114 6.65 -12.97 -0.07
C CYS A 114 8.04 -13.10 -0.73
N ILE A 115 8.91 -12.09 -0.56
CA ILE A 115 10.29 -12.11 -1.06
C ILE A 115 11.06 -13.25 -0.39
N LEU A 116 11.58 -14.16 -1.21
CA LEU A 116 12.36 -15.32 -0.79
C LEU A 116 13.85 -14.95 -0.78
N LEU A 117 14.33 -14.47 0.38
CA LEU A 117 15.69 -13.97 0.55
C LEU A 117 16.78 -14.92 0.03
N GLU A 118 16.66 -16.21 0.33
CA GLU A 118 17.64 -17.24 -0.07
C GLU A 118 17.72 -17.43 -1.60
N GLU A 119 16.58 -17.42 -2.29
CA GLU A 119 16.53 -17.56 -3.76
C GLU A 119 17.12 -16.33 -4.45
N GLU A 120 17.04 -15.17 -3.81
CA GLU A 120 17.58 -13.91 -4.32
C GLU A 120 19.02 -13.62 -3.85
N GLY A 121 19.61 -14.51 -3.03
CA GLY A 121 20.95 -14.30 -2.46
C GLY A 121 21.04 -13.07 -1.57
N LEU A 122 19.95 -12.74 -0.87
CA LEU A 122 19.81 -11.60 0.03
C LEU A 122 19.83 -12.08 1.48
N GLU A 123 20.42 -11.28 2.37
CA GLU A 123 20.34 -11.52 3.82
C GLU A 123 19.26 -10.67 4.48
N GLU A 124 18.98 -9.51 3.90
CA GLU A 124 18.04 -8.55 4.43
C GLU A 124 17.40 -7.70 3.32
N VAL A 125 16.11 -7.46 3.47
CA VAL A 125 15.32 -6.58 2.61
C VAL A 125 14.44 -5.67 3.45
N VAL A 126 14.45 -4.39 3.08
CA VAL A 126 13.57 -3.36 3.61
C VAL A 126 12.48 -3.09 2.58
N TRP A 127 11.23 -3.41 2.92
CA TRP A 127 10.06 -3.17 2.08
C TRP A 127 9.27 -1.98 2.63
N ARG A 128 9.01 -0.97 1.79
CA ARG A 128 8.27 0.23 2.18
C ARG A 128 7.17 0.53 1.18
N ALA A 129 6.03 0.96 1.70
CA ALA A 129 4.89 1.43 0.94
C ALA A 129 4.57 2.89 1.29
N GLN A 130 4.04 3.61 0.29
CA GLN A 130 3.38 4.90 0.45
C GLN A 130 1.98 4.80 -0.13
N SER A 131 0.97 5.08 0.70
CA SER A 131 -0.43 4.96 0.34
C SER A 131 -1.09 6.33 0.37
N PHE A 132 -1.76 6.70 -0.72
CA PHE A 132 -2.38 8.02 -0.90
C PHE A 132 -3.87 7.86 -1.18
N LEU A 133 -4.72 8.39 -0.29
CA LEU A 133 -6.16 8.46 -0.59
C LEU A 133 -6.42 9.58 -1.59
N CYS A 134 -6.95 9.21 -2.73
CA CYS A 134 -7.25 10.10 -3.83
C CYS A 134 -8.74 10.09 -4.15
N VAL A 135 -9.17 11.12 -4.87
CA VAL A 135 -10.54 11.29 -5.35
C VAL A 135 -10.57 11.55 -6.85
N MET A 136 -11.65 11.07 -7.47
CA MET A 136 -12.07 11.48 -8.80
C MET A 136 -13.29 12.39 -8.66
N GLU A 137 -13.09 13.69 -8.85
CA GLU A 137 -14.07 14.71 -8.48
C GLU A 137 -15.39 14.64 -9.27
N ASP A 138 -15.37 14.05 -10.46
CA ASP A 138 -16.51 13.92 -11.34
C ASP A 138 -17.05 12.49 -11.42
N ALA A 139 -16.98 11.74 -10.31
CA ALA A 139 -17.57 10.41 -10.18
C ALA A 139 -17.14 9.45 -11.30
N CYS A 140 -15.84 9.41 -11.59
CA CYS A 140 -15.23 8.60 -12.64
C CYS A 140 -15.56 9.00 -14.09
N LEU A 141 -16.17 10.16 -14.32
CA LEU A 141 -16.41 10.66 -15.68
C LEU A 141 -15.10 11.08 -16.39
N SER A 142 -14.08 11.49 -15.63
CA SER A 142 -12.75 11.78 -16.17
C SER A 142 -11.66 10.98 -15.45
N LYS A 143 -10.51 10.84 -16.10
CA LYS A 143 -9.29 10.27 -15.52
C LYS A 143 -8.46 11.32 -14.76
N ARG A 144 -9.14 12.22 -14.03
CA ARG A 144 -8.50 13.27 -13.23
C ARG A 144 -8.49 12.87 -11.77
N VAL A 145 -7.31 12.84 -11.19
CA VAL A 145 -7.06 12.41 -9.82
C VAL A 145 -6.50 13.56 -9.01
N LYS A 146 -7.06 13.73 -7.80
CA LYS A 146 -6.51 14.61 -6.78
C LYS A 146 -6.28 13.83 -5.50
N VAL A 147 -5.16 14.08 -4.84
CA VAL A 147 -4.88 13.52 -3.52
C VAL A 147 -5.64 14.31 -2.45
N LEU A 148 -6.19 13.62 -1.45
CA LEU A 148 -6.80 14.29 -0.31
C LEU A 148 -5.71 14.77 0.66
N LYS A 149 -5.94 15.93 1.26
CA LYS A 149 -4.99 16.51 2.21
C LYS A 149 -4.89 15.65 3.47
N ASP A 150 -3.66 15.51 3.98
CA ASP A 150 -3.31 14.82 5.22
C ASP A 150 -3.63 13.32 5.25
N THR A 151 -4.10 12.70 4.17
CA THR A 151 -4.52 11.29 4.10
C THR A 151 -3.44 10.31 3.64
N ALA A 152 -2.20 10.78 3.49
CA ALA A 152 -1.10 9.95 3.03
C ALA A 152 -0.29 9.41 4.20
N PHE A 153 0.08 8.13 4.11
CA PHE A 153 0.88 7.47 5.14
C PHE A 153 1.87 6.48 4.53
N GLY A 154 2.99 6.31 5.23
CA GLY A 154 4.00 5.30 4.95
C GLY A 154 3.82 4.11 5.89
N TRP A 155 4.14 2.92 5.41
CA TRP A 155 4.15 1.69 6.19
C TRP A 155 5.05 0.65 5.53
N GLY A 156 5.23 -0.51 6.18
CA GLY A 156 5.96 -1.62 5.57
C GLY A 156 6.54 -2.58 6.60
N PHE A 157 7.56 -3.31 6.17
CA PHE A 157 8.22 -4.31 7.00
C PHE A 157 9.65 -4.58 6.51
N ASP A 158 10.47 -5.07 7.43
CA ASP A 158 11.81 -5.55 7.19
C ASP A 158 11.82 -7.06 7.26
N ILE A 159 12.61 -7.68 6.38
CA ILE A 159 12.78 -9.11 6.27
C ILE A 159 14.24 -9.42 6.51
N GLN A 160 14.52 -10.28 7.49
CA GLN A 160 15.89 -10.70 7.81
C GLN A 160 15.99 -12.23 7.85
N SER A 161 17.09 -12.75 7.30
CA SER A 161 17.52 -14.14 7.50
C SER A 161 18.31 -14.22 8.80
N VAL A 162 17.87 -15.06 9.74
CA VAL A 162 18.50 -15.23 11.05
C VAL A 162 18.95 -16.67 11.21
N GLN A 163 20.22 -16.88 11.54
CA GLN A 163 20.73 -18.21 11.86
C GLN A 163 20.18 -18.66 13.21
N THR A 164 19.58 -19.86 13.22
CA THR A 164 19.05 -20.46 14.44
C THR A 164 20.16 -21.14 15.22
N THR A 165 19.95 -21.28 16.53
CA THR A 165 20.85 -22.04 17.42
C THR A 165 20.95 -23.52 17.06
N SER A 166 20.01 -24.05 16.26
CA SER A 166 20.02 -25.42 15.73
C SER A 166 20.76 -25.57 14.39
N GLY A 167 21.32 -24.49 13.84
CA GLY A 167 22.09 -24.50 12.59
C GLY A 167 21.24 -24.41 11.31
N GLY A 168 19.99 -23.93 11.41
CA GLY A 168 19.13 -23.60 10.27
C GLY A 168 19.00 -22.09 10.05
N VAL A 169 18.30 -21.68 8.99
CA VAL A 169 17.94 -20.28 8.74
C VAL A 169 16.45 -20.10 8.99
N GLU A 170 16.09 -19.11 9.80
CA GLU A 170 14.72 -18.66 10.00
C GLU A 170 14.53 -17.24 9.47
N ARG A 171 13.31 -16.94 9.05
CA ARG A 171 12.93 -15.62 8.57
C ARG A 171 12.30 -14.81 9.70
N LYS A 172 12.90 -13.67 10.02
CA LYS A 172 12.33 -12.68 10.94
C LYS A 172 11.67 -11.56 10.14
N ILE A 173 10.44 -11.22 10.52
CA ILE A 173 9.70 -10.07 9.97
C ILE A 173 9.53 -9.03 11.08
N GLU A 174 9.91 -7.79 10.78
CA GLU A 174 9.74 -6.66 11.69
C GLU A 174 8.89 -5.58 11.01
N LEU A 175 7.80 -5.15 11.63
CA LEU A 175 6.93 -4.14 11.05
C LEU A 175 7.58 -2.76 11.16
N ALA A 176 7.61 -2.01 10.06
CA ALA A 176 7.96 -0.60 10.11
C ALA A 176 6.84 0.19 10.78
N PRO A 177 7.13 1.35 11.41
CA PRO A 177 6.10 2.25 11.91
C PRO A 177 5.15 2.73 10.80
N VAL A 178 3.86 2.81 11.11
CA VAL A 178 2.88 3.54 10.29
C VAL A 178 2.98 5.02 10.61
N GLU A 179 3.34 5.84 9.62
CA GLU A 179 3.62 7.27 9.84
C GLU A 179 2.91 8.13 8.79
N PRO A 180 2.37 9.30 9.18
CA PRO A 180 1.88 10.27 8.21
C PRO A 180 3.03 10.76 7.32
N LEU A 181 2.74 10.97 6.03
CA LEU A 181 3.72 11.50 5.07
C LEU A 181 3.67 13.02 5.00
N ASP A 182 4.81 13.63 4.67
CA ASP A 182 4.83 14.97 4.08
C ASP A 182 4.17 14.89 2.70
N LEU A 183 2.86 15.14 2.67
CA LEU A 183 2.03 14.91 1.50
C LEU A 183 2.54 15.66 0.27
N GLU A 184 2.89 16.94 0.41
CA GLU A 184 3.30 17.78 -0.72
C GLU A 184 4.60 17.24 -1.34
N LYS A 185 5.60 16.96 -0.48
CA LYS A 185 6.88 16.42 -0.90
C LYS A 185 6.74 15.04 -1.54
N GLU A 186 6.08 14.11 -0.84
CA GLU A 186 6.02 12.71 -1.26
C GLU A 186 5.12 12.52 -2.49
N TRP A 187 3.94 13.16 -2.53
CA TRP A 187 3.08 13.10 -3.71
C TRP A 187 3.76 13.66 -4.94
N THR A 188 4.40 14.84 -4.83
CA THR A 188 5.13 15.47 -5.93
C THR A 188 6.23 14.55 -6.47
N ALA A 189 6.96 13.87 -5.58
CA ALA A 189 8.01 12.93 -5.96
C ALA A 189 7.48 11.70 -6.73
N ARG A 190 6.19 11.33 -6.58
CA ARG A 190 5.57 10.21 -7.29
C ARG A 190 4.95 10.58 -8.64
N LEU A 191 4.66 11.85 -8.89
CA LEU A 191 3.95 12.30 -10.10
C LEU A 191 4.63 11.91 -11.41
N ALA A 192 5.97 11.89 -11.46
CA ALA A 192 6.72 11.51 -12.65
C ALA A 192 6.45 10.04 -13.03
N LEU A 193 6.47 9.14 -12.04
CA LEU A 193 6.14 7.72 -12.22
C LEU A 193 4.68 7.55 -12.66
N LEU A 194 3.73 8.19 -11.96
CA LEU A 194 2.31 8.10 -12.31
C LEU A 194 2.02 8.54 -13.74
N ARG A 195 2.60 9.66 -14.19
CA ARG A 195 2.40 10.18 -15.54
C ARG A 195 3.05 9.31 -16.61
N LYS A 196 4.15 8.63 -16.27
CA LYS A 196 4.81 7.67 -17.14
C LYS A 196 3.98 6.40 -17.30
N GLU A 197 3.51 5.81 -16.21
CA GLU A 197 2.76 4.54 -16.23
C GLU A 197 1.31 4.72 -16.68
N TYR A 198 0.72 5.89 -16.44
CA TYR A 198 -0.69 6.19 -16.74
C TYR A 198 -0.84 7.46 -17.59
N PRO A 199 -0.34 7.49 -18.84
CA PRO A 199 -0.31 8.70 -19.66
C PRO A 199 -1.71 9.21 -20.06
N ALA A 200 -2.73 8.36 -20.00
CA ALA A 200 -4.13 8.75 -20.23
C ALA A 200 -4.80 9.41 -19.01
N TRP A 201 -4.09 9.49 -17.88
CA TRP A 201 -4.58 10.05 -16.63
C TRP A 201 -3.92 11.40 -16.34
N THR A 202 -4.63 12.24 -15.59
CA THR A 202 -4.12 13.54 -15.13
C THR A 202 -4.11 13.55 -13.61
N PHE A 203 -2.96 13.86 -13.05
CA PHE A 203 -2.74 13.91 -11.60
C PHE A 203 -2.46 15.36 -11.20
N ALA A 204 -3.29 15.91 -10.31
CA ALA A 204 -3.09 17.25 -9.78
C ALA A 204 -1.85 17.30 -8.88
N ASN A 205 -1.13 18.42 -8.91
CA ASN A 205 0.01 18.64 -8.03
C ASN A 205 -0.44 18.94 -6.60
N GLU A 206 -1.54 19.67 -6.46
CA GLU A 206 -2.05 20.14 -5.18
C GLU A 206 -3.07 19.16 -4.60
N ALA A 207 -3.00 18.98 -3.28
CA ALA A 207 -3.99 18.25 -2.51
C ALA A 207 -5.29 19.05 -2.38
N ILE A 208 -6.43 18.36 -2.23
CA ILE A 208 -7.70 19.02 -1.92
C ILE A 208 -8.07 18.90 -0.45
N SER A 209 -8.82 19.90 0.01
CA SER A 209 -9.42 19.98 1.35
C SER A 209 -10.92 19.71 1.36
#